data_AF-A0A938SJ24-F1
#
_entry.id   AF-A0A938SJ24-F1
#
_cell.length_a   1.000
_cell.length_b   1.000
_cell.length_c   1.000
_cell.angle_alpha   90.00
_cell.angle_beta   90.00
_cell.angle_gamma   90.00
#
_symmetry.space_group_name_H-M   'P 1'
#
loop_
_entity.id
_entity.type
_entity.pdbx_description
1 polymer ?
#
loop_
_entity_poly.entity_id
_entity_poly.type
_entity_poly.pdbx_seq_one_letter_code
_entity_poly.pdbx_strand_id
1 'polypeptide(L)' 'LHTSGHNPRHSQDQRWRQRMMHKFKYYVEKFQKTSCVGCGRCMRTCPVDMNLAEMLTAMAR' A
#
# COMPACT_ATOMS: atom_id res chain seq x y z
N LEU A 1 -14.32 -8.34 -6.15
CA LEU A 1 -14.18 -8.41 -7.62
C LEU A 1 -14.84 -7.18 -8.23
N HIS A 2 -14.30 -6.63 -9.31
CA HIS A 2 -15.03 -5.66 -10.13
C HIS A 2 -16.08 -6.40 -10.97
N THR A 3 -17.26 -5.79 -11.20
CA THR A 3 -18.42 -6.37 -11.92
C THR A 3 -18.09 -6.85 -13.35
N SER A 4 -17.02 -6.35 -13.98
CA SER A 4 -16.58 -6.77 -15.31
C SER A 4 -15.61 -7.97 -15.32
N GLY A 5 -15.25 -8.54 -14.17
CA GLY A 5 -14.25 -9.62 -14.06
C GLY A 5 -12.80 -9.16 -14.34
N HIS A 6 -12.61 -7.97 -14.88
CA HIS A 6 -11.30 -7.39 -15.13
C HIS A 6 -10.63 -6.99 -13.81
N ASN A 7 -9.41 -7.50 -13.57
CA ASN A 7 -8.58 -7.08 -12.47
C ASN A 7 -7.57 -6.04 -12.97
N PRO A 8 -7.75 -4.73 -12.73
CA PRO A 8 -6.83 -3.71 -13.23
C PRO A 8 -5.41 -3.80 -12.62
N ARG A 9 -5.20 -4.70 -11.64
CA ARG A 9 -3.91 -4.94 -10.98
C ARG A 9 -3.63 -6.43 -10.90
N HIS A 10 -3.27 -7.01 -12.05
CA HIS A 10 -3.02 -8.44 -12.20
C HIS A 10 -1.79 -8.89 -11.41
N SER A 11 -0.70 -8.11 -11.45
CA SER A 11 0.57 -8.47 -10.82
C SER A 11 0.69 -7.98 -9.37
N GLN A 12 1.59 -8.63 -8.62
CA GLN A 12 1.80 -8.34 -7.20
C GLN A 12 2.38 -6.94 -6.97
N ASP A 13 3.31 -6.52 -7.82
CA ASP A 13 3.94 -5.20 -7.81
C ASP A 13 2.91 -4.07 -8.02
N GLN A 14 1.96 -4.24 -8.95
CA GLN A 14 0.90 -3.25 -9.19
C GLN A 14 -0.01 -3.07 -7.97
N ARG A 15 -0.37 -4.18 -7.32
CA ARG A 15 -1.15 -4.16 -6.07
C ARG A 15 -0.36 -3.50 -4.93
N TRP A 16 0.93 -3.77 -4.85
CA TRP A 16 1.79 -3.21 -3.80
C TRP A 16 2.02 -1.71 -3.98
N ARG A 17 2.35 -1.29 -5.21
CA ARG A 17 2.45 0.13 -5.59
C ARG A 17 1.16 0.87 -5.26
N GLN A 18 -0.01 0.31 -5.59
CA GLN A 18 -1.29 0.92 -5.24
C GLN A 18 -1.46 1.07 -3.72
N ARG A 19 -1.09 0.06 -2.93
CA ARG A 19 -1.20 0.11 -1.46
C ARG A 19 -0.35 1.23 -0.87
N MET A 20 0.87 1.41 -1.37
CA MET A 20 1.75 2.51 -0.96
C MET A 20 1.18 3.87 -1.37
N MET A 21 0.86 4.03 -2.65
CA MET A 21 0.32 5.30 -3.17
C MET A 21 -0.98 5.71 -2.48
N HIS A 22 -1.88 4.77 -2.23
CA HIS A 22 -3.12 5.07 -1.51
C HIS A 22 -2.86 5.50 -0.06
N LYS A 23 -1.79 5.02 0.58
CA LYS A 23 -1.50 5.36 1.96
C LYS A 23 -0.79 6.69 2.15
N PHE A 24 0.15 6.99 1.26
CA PHE A 24 1.11 8.09 1.43
C PHE A 24 1.00 9.19 0.38
N LYS A 25 0.32 8.94 -0.75
CA LYS A 25 0.13 9.95 -1.81
C LYS A 25 -1.34 10.34 -1.94
N TYR A 26 -2.19 9.45 -2.44
CA TYR A 26 -3.58 9.80 -2.79
C TYR A 26 -4.42 10.24 -1.58
N TYR A 27 -4.22 9.60 -0.43
CA TYR A 27 -4.94 9.99 0.79
C TYR A 27 -4.42 11.33 1.34
N VAL A 28 -3.12 11.61 1.17
CA VAL A 28 -2.52 12.90 1.53
C VAL A 28 -3.03 13.99 0.59
N GLU A 29 -3.02 13.76 -0.72
CA GLU A 29 -3.55 14.70 -1.71
C GLU A 29 -5.03 15.04 -1.44
N LYS A 30 -5.84 14.04 -1.09
CA LYS A 30 -7.28 14.21 -0.87
C LYS A 30 -7.67 14.75 0.51
N PHE A 31 -6.97 14.34 1.56
CA PHE A 31 -7.36 14.61 2.95
C PHE A 31 -6.28 15.29 3.79
N GLN A 32 -5.15 15.66 3.18
CA GLN A 32 -3.99 16.31 3.84
C GLN A 32 -3.47 15.53 5.05
N LYS A 33 -3.68 14.20 5.05
CA LYS A 33 -3.29 13.29 6.13
C LYS A 33 -2.78 11.99 5.53
N THR A 34 -1.92 11.27 6.25
CA THR A 34 -1.53 9.90 5.88
C THR A 34 -2.56 8.91 6.41
N SER A 35 -2.95 7.90 5.63
CA SER A 35 -3.85 6.83 6.16
C SER A 35 -3.10 5.73 6.92
N CYS A 36 -1.77 5.79 6.94
CA CYS A 36 -0.96 4.95 7.82
C CYS A 36 -0.88 5.58 9.22
N VAL A 37 -1.17 4.79 10.24
CA VAL A 37 -1.13 5.20 11.66
C VAL A 37 -0.08 4.42 12.48
N GLY A 38 0.82 3.69 11.84
CA GLY A 38 1.86 2.91 12.54
C GLY A 38 1.37 1.64 13.26
N CYS A 39 0.13 1.20 13.06
CA CYS A 39 -0.47 0.05 13.77
C CYS A 39 0.21 -1.34 13.55
N GLY A 40 1.16 -1.47 12.63
CA GLY A 40 1.89 -2.72 12.35
C GLY A 40 1.07 -3.86 11.72
N ARG A 41 -0.21 -3.64 11.36
CA ARG A 41 -1.06 -4.68 10.74
C ARG A 41 -0.48 -5.24 9.44
N CYS A 42 0.22 -4.40 8.67
CA CYS A 42 0.87 -4.84 7.44
C CYS A 42 1.93 -5.91 7.67
N MET A 43 2.69 -5.83 8.76
CA MET A 43 3.71 -6.82 9.12
C MET A 43 3.06 -8.08 9.68
N ARG A 44 2.17 -7.93 10.68
CA ARG A 44 1.56 -9.08 11.39
C ARG A 44 0.70 -9.99 10.50
N THR A 45 0.06 -9.44 9.48
CA THR A 45 -0.87 -10.19 8.62
C THR A 45 -0.21 -10.67 7.34
N CYS A 46 1.00 -10.23 7.01
CA CYS A 46 1.63 -10.62 5.76
C CYS A 46 2.21 -12.05 5.87
N PRO A 47 1.78 -13.01 5.02
CA PRO A 47 2.32 -14.37 5.04
C PRO A 47 3.73 -14.48 4.45
N VAL A 48 4.19 -13.43 3.74
CA VAL A 48 5.48 -13.41 3.00
C VAL A 48 6.37 -12.24 3.44
N ASP A 49 6.10 -11.70 4.62
CA ASP A 49 6.89 -10.65 5.28
C ASP A 49 7.18 -9.38 4.44
N MET A 50 6.23 -8.99 3.59
CA MET A 50 6.30 -7.71 2.87
C MET A 50 5.94 -6.55 3.79
N ASN A 51 6.95 -5.92 4.37
CA ASN A 51 6.78 -4.80 5.29
C ASN A 51 6.65 -3.45 4.56
N LEU A 52 5.65 -2.66 4.95
CA LEU A 52 5.51 -1.28 4.43
C LEU A 52 6.54 -0.33 5.06
N ALA A 53 6.92 -0.53 6.32
CA ALA A 53 7.84 0.37 7.00
C ALA A 53 9.23 0.33 6.35
N GLU A 54 9.76 -0.86 6.10
CA GLU A 54 11.05 -1.06 5.43
C GLU A 54 11.08 -0.45 4.03
N MET A 55 10.02 -0.65 3.25
CA MET A 55 9.93 -0.04 1.93
C MET A 55 9.87 1.49 1.98
N LEU A 56 9.18 2.09 2.96
CA LEU A 56 9.18 3.55 3.12
C LEU A 56 10.57 4.06 3.44
N THR A 57 11.30 3.39 4.34
CA THR A 57 12.69 3.72 4.64
C THR A 57 13.58 3.56 3.42
N ALA A 58 13.34 2.55 2.57
CA ALA A 58 14.08 2.34 1.33
C ALA A 58 13.80 3.43 0.27
N MET A 59 12.57 3.98 0.21
CA MET A 59 12.21 5.07 -0.70
C MET A 59 12.61 6.46 -0.19
N ALA A 60 12.85 6.61 1.11
CA ALA A 60 13.25 7.88 1.72
C ALA A 60 14.77 8.13 1.67
N ARG A 61 15.54 7.15 1.19
CA ARG A 61 16.96 7.32 0.82
C ARG A 61 17.08 7.82 -0.60
#